data_AF-A0A537WSC2-F1
#
_entry.id   AF-A0A537WSC2-F1
#
_cell.length_a   1.000
_cell.length_b   1.000
_cell.length_c   1.000
_cell.angle_alpha   90.00
_cell.angle_beta   90.00
_cell.angle_gamma   90.00
#
_symmetry.space_group_name_H-M   'P 1'
#
loop_
_entity.id
_entity.type
_entity.pdbx_description
1 polymer ?
#
loop_
_entity_poly.entity_id
_entity_poly.type
_entity_poly.pdbx_seq_one_letter_code
_entity_poly.pdbx_strand_id
1 'polypeptide(L)' 'MKVEQLTERLRRLVLERQSLRGRGASTADLERNRLEIVRRQWELSHALIESHNPEPLPLPQAA' A
#
# COMPACT_ATOMS: atom_id res chain seq x y z
N MET A 1 -8.13 1.94 3.67
CA MET A 1 -8.35 2.13 2.21
C MET A 1 -8.51 0.77 1.56
N LYS A 2 -9.23 0.64 0.45
CA LYS A 2 -9.31 -0.64 -0.27
C LYS A 2 -8.01 -0.95 -1.03
N VAL A 3 -7.76 -2.22 -1.31
CA VAL A 3 -6.57 -2.74 -2.02
C VAL A 3 -6.32 -1.98 -3.33
N GLU A 4 -7.35 -1.71 -4.12
CA GLU A 4 -7.26 -1.03 -5.42
C GLU A 4 -6.80 0.42 -5.26
N GLN A 5 -7.31 1.10 -4.22
CA GLN A 5 -6.96 2.49 -3.94
C GLN A 5 -5.51 2.63 -3.46
N LEU A 6 -5.04 1.68 -2.65
CA LEU A 6 -3.64 1.63 -2.19
C LEU A 6 -2.69 1.33 -3.35
N THR A 7 -3.05 0.38 -4.20
CA THR A 7 -2.31 0.05 -5.42
C THR A 7 -2.16 1.26 -6.34
N GLU A 8 -3.26 1.97 -6.59
CA GLU A 8 -3.26 3.17 -7.43
C GLU A 8 -2.45 4.32 -6.79
N ARG A 9 -2.55 4.50 -5.46
CA ARG A 9 -1.73 5.50 -4.76
C ARG A 9 -0.23 5.18 -4.86
N LEU A 10 0.15 3.91 -4.74
CA LEU A 10 1.53 3.46 -4.90
C LEU A 10 2.07 3.73 -6.31
N ARG A 11 1.27 3.44 -7.36
CA ARG A 11 1.65 3.78 -8.75
C ARG A 11 1.95 5.26 -8.90
N ARG A 12 1.08 6.13 -8.38
CA ARG A 12 1.30 7.58 -8.40
C ARG A 12 2.57 7.99 -7.64
N LEU A 13 2.83 7.44 -6.46
CA LEU A 13 4.04 7.75 -5.68
C LEU A 13 5.32 7.31 -6.41
N VAL A 14 5.29 6.18 -7.12
CA VAL A 14 6.43 5.72 -7.94
C VAL A 14 6.65 6.65 -9.13
N LEU A 15 5.59 7.08 -9.83
CA LEU A 15 5.70 8.05 -10.91
C LEU A 15 6.24 9.41 -10.41
N GLU A 16 5.73 9.88 -9.27
CA GLU A 16 6.23 11.07 -8.60
C GLU A 16 7.72 10.95 -8.27
N ARG A 17 8.17 9.78 -7.81
CA ARG A 17 9.59 9.50 -7.56
C ARG A 17 10.44 9.63 -8.82
N GLN A 18 9.95 9.12 -9.95
CA GLN A 18 10.66 9.25 -11.23
C GLN A 18 10.74 10.71 -11.67
N SER A 19 9.66 11.47 -11.51
CA SER A 19 9.65 12.92 -11.78
C SER A 19 10.64 13.67 -10.87
N LEU A 20 10.67 13.35 -9.57
CA LEU A 20 11.61 13.92 -8.59
C LEU A 20 13.06 13.69 -9.01
N ARG A 21 13.40 12.49 -9.46
CA ARG A 21 14.73 12.17 -9.98
C ARG A 21 15.04 12.94 -11.26
N GLY A 22 14.09 12.96 -12.21
CA GLY A 22 14.26 13.66 -13.49
C GLY A 22 14.51 15.16 -13.36
N ARG A 23 13.95 15.81 -12.33
CA ARG A 23 14.14 17.23 -12.06
C ARG A 23 15.26 17.56 -11.06
N GLY A 24 16.05 16.57 -10.66
CA GLY A 24 17.15 16.78 -9.68
C GLY A 24 16.66 17.24 -8.30
N ALA A 25 15.53 16.72 -7.83
CA ALA A 25 14.99 17.07 -6.52
C ALA A 25 15.95 16.73 -5.38
N SER A 26 15.76 17.40 -4.23
CA SER A 26 16.63 17.22 -3.08
C SER A 26 16.56 15.79 -2.52
N THR A 27 17.62 15.37 -1.82
CA THR A 27 17.63 14.11 -1.06
C THR A 27 16.46 14.04 -0.07
N ALA A 28 16.09 15.16 0.54
CA ALA A 28 14.97 15.23 1.47
C ALA A 28 13.61 14.96 0.80
N ASP A 29 13.40 15.47 -0.42
CA ASP A 29 12.19 15.17 -1.20
C ASP A 29 12.11 13.68 -1.57
N LEU A 30 13.24 13.12 -2.01
CA LEU A 30 13.33 11.71 -2.34
C LEU A 30 13.10 10.82 -1.11
N GLU A 31 13.55 11.23 0.07
CA GLU A 31 13.35 10.48 1.30
C GLU A 31 11.89 10.56 1.77
N ARG A 32 11.27 11.74 1.73
CA ARG A 32 9.83 11.87 2.01
C ARG A 32 8.99 10.96 1.11
N ASN A 33 9.25 10.99 -0.19
CA ASN A 33 8.55 10.12 -1.14
C ASN A 33 8.81 8.62 -0.84
N ARG A 34 10.04 8.24 -0.45
CA ARG A 34 10.37 6.86 -0.07
C ARG A 34 9.57 6.40 1.15
N LEU A 35 9.51 7.22 2.20
CA LEU A 35 8.76 6.91 3.42
C LEU A 35 7.27 6.74 3.14
N GLU A 36 6.69 7.60 2.31
CA GLU A 36 5.28 7.46 1.90
C GLU A 36 5.05 6.17 1.11
N ILE A 37 5.94 5.78 0.19
CA ILE A 37 5.84 4.50 -0.53
C ILE A 37 5.82 3.33 0.45
N VAL A 38 6.78 3.27 1.38
CA VAL A 38 6.88 2.16 2.36
C VAL A 38 5.64 2.10 3.24
N ARG A 39 5.14 3.25 3.69
CA ARG A 39 3.90 3.33 4.48
C ARG A 39 2.72 2.75 3.71
N ARG A 40 2.54 3.13 2.44
CA ARG A 40 1.42 2.61 1.61
C ARG A 40 1.58 1.13 1.26
N GLN A 41 2.81 0.64 1.11
CA GLN A 41 3.08 -0.80 0.94
C GLN A 41 2.68 -1.58 2.20
N TRP A 42 3.01 -1.07 3.38
CA TRP A 42 2.59 -1.68 4.65
C TRP A 42 1.05 -1.72 4.77
N GLU A 43 0.38 -0.61 4.47
CA GLU A 43 -1.09 -0.55 4.44
C GLU A 43 -1.68 -1.55 3.43
N LEU A 44 -1.06 -1.70 2.26
CA LEU A 44 -1.50 -2.65 1.22
C LEU A 44 -1.35 -4.10 1.68
N SER A 45 -0.23 -4.44 2.31
CA SER A 45 0.00 -5.78 2.85
C SER A 45 -1.08 -6.15 3.88
N HIS A 46 -1.41 -5.25 4.80
CA HIS A 46 -2.49 -5.47 5.79
C HIS A 46 -3.85 -5.63 5.12
N ALA A 47 -4.20 -4.74 4.19
CA ALA A 47 -5.48 -4.83 3.47
C ALA A 47 -5.62 -6.15 2.69
N LEU A 48 -4.51 -6.65 2.11
CA LEU A 48 -4.50 -7.94 1.43
C LEU A 48 -4.70 -9.10 2.40
N ILE A 49 -4.05 -9.09 3.56
CA ILE A 49 -4.23 -10.10 4.60
C ILE A 49 -5.70 -10.12 5.07
N GLU A 50 -6.26 -8.96 5.38
CA GLU A 50 -7.66 -8.82 5.80
C GLU A 50 -8.63 -9.36 4.75
N SER A 51 -8.38 -9.07 3.47
CA SER A 51 -9.24 -9.52 2.35
C SER A 51 -9.20 -11.02 2.07
N HIS A 52 -8.12 -11.71 2.46
CA HIS A 52 -7.94 -13.16 2.23
C HIS A 52 -8.08 -13.97 3.53
N ASN A 53 -8.51 -13.36 4.63
CA ASN A 53 -8.75 -14.08 5.86
C ASN A 53 -9.95 -15.03 5.64
N PRO A 54 -9.78 -16.35 5.79
CA PRO A 54 -10.90 -17.28 5.64
C PRO A 54 -11.99 -16.92 6.64
N GLU A 55 -13.25 -16.95 6.17
CA GLU A 55 -14.39 -16.82 7.06
C GLU A 55 -14.29 -17.89 8.16
N PRO A 56 -14.46 -17.54 9.45
CA PRO A 56 -14.45 -18.53 10.50
C PRO A 56 -15.48 -19.61 10.18
N LEU A 57 -15.01 -20.87 10.16
CA LEU A 57 -15.82 -22.03 9.84
C LEU A 57 -17.06 -22.02 10.75
N PRO A 58 -18.29 -22.04 10.20
CA PRO A 58 -19.49 -21.96 11.02
C PRO A 58 -19.49 -23.10 12.04
N LEU A 59 -19.74 -22.76 13.31
CA LEU A 59 -19.80 -23.74 14.39
C LEU A 59 -20.83 -24.82 14.01
N PRO A 60 -20.53 -26.12 14.23
CA PRO A 60 -21.47 -27.18 13.91
C PRO A 60 -22.78 -26.92 14.65
N GLN A 61 -23.88 -26.81 13.89
CA GLN A 61 -25.21 -26.70 14.47
C GLN A 61 -25.47 -27.99 15.25
N ALA A 62 -25.61 -27.86 16.57
CA ALA A 62 -25.98 -28.97 17.43
C ALA A 62 -27.32 -29.54 16.96
N ALA A 63 -27.32 -30.83 16.63
CA ALA A 63 -28.50 -31.61 16.24
C ALA A 63 -29.36 -31.97 17.45
#